data_AF-A0A0U9HJG9-F1
#
_entry.id   AF-A0A0U9HJG9-F1
#
_cell.length_a   1.000
_cell.length_b   1.000
_cell.length_c   1.000
_cell.angle_alpha   90.00
_cell.angle_beta   90.00
_cell.angle_gamma   90.00
#
_symmetry.space_group_name_H-M   'P 1'
#
loop_
_entity.id
_entity.type
_entity.pdbx_description
1 polymer ?
#
loop_
_entity_poly.entity_id
_entity_poly.type
_entity_poly.pdbx_seq_one_letter_code
_entity_poly.pdbx_strand_id
1 'polypeptide(L)'
;MKCNHCGAALKSNTSKFCPECGADLTEQKIKAKRRSKKILFIIVPVLVLVAVLSVFFFIAKGKFTPENTVASFEESVEQEDAGMLADLLTPAHDSLEITEENTALFITYLKDHPTAYEELLSRLHNQVEFIKSTPEKSNGTAYLDDMYGTVNIRQDGKEWLLFDGYQLQVVPAFIKLNTANKDVQLLINGEVVGTSTEEDFTDTYGPYMPGAYEAIANFKNEYSQVEEKVEIELFTMRQDTVEESFKLPISEISVESLLDGYTLAVNGEKTEIEINEGVQAVGVFPTDGSVSYSFHKDFPWGEVSSDEEPLESDFVGLDTVNALTPEMQTNIMEQLNTTIAEYHQALAEKDLSIMKTGVTNKMKDTLKERQANIAKKYPEYQGKLIRAEYDLSKISNPEFDEKLDAYTITMRAHYIFYEPVENLGWLLADREKDEYTRSRELELVYDEDAEQWKLDTYENEYFIITSSDEKAFDL
;
A
#
# COMPACT_ATOMS: atom_id res chain seq x y z
N MET A 1 -60.59 -32.24 -79.65
CA MET A 1 -59.98 -31.35 -80.68
C MET A 1 -61.08 -30.60 -81.41
N LYS A 2 -60.80 -29.47 -82.09
CA LYS A 2 -61.81 -28.76 -82.89
C LYS A 2 -61.48 -28.90 -84.38
N CYS A 3 -62.49 -29.02 -85.24
CA CYS A 3 -62.25 -29.04 -86.68
C CYS A 3 -61.75 -27.66 -87.16
N ASN A 4 -60.63 -27.60 -87.87
CA ASN A 4 -60.08 -26.34 -88.39
C ASN A 4 -60.95 -25.68 -89.48
N HIS A 5 -61.90 -26.41 -90.07
CA HIS A 5 -62.80 -25.87 -91.09
C HIS A 5 -64.10 -25.27 -90.53
N CYS A 6 -64.70 -25.90 -89.51
CA CYS A 6 -66.01 -25.46 -88.96
C CYS A 6 -66.02 -25.20 -87.45
N GLY A 7 -64.91 -25.45 -86.74
CA GLY A 7 -64.80 -25.20 -85.30
C GLY A 7 -65.52 -26.20 -84.39
N ALA A 8 -66.24 -27.19 -84.94
CA ALA A 8 -66.99 -28.18 -84.17
C ALA A 8 -66.08 -29.03 -83.27
N ALA A 9 -66.55 -29.33 -82.05
CA ALA A 9 -65.82 -30.13 -81.07
C ALA A 9 -65.90 -31.62 -81.41
N LEU A 10 -64.76 -32.23 -81.72
CA LEU A 10 -64.64 -33.63 -82.11
C LEU A 10 -64.44 -34.51 -80.86
N LYS A 11 -65.31 -35.52 -80.71
CA LYS A 11 -65.37 -36.43 -79.54
C LYS A 11 -64.38 -37.61 -79.61
N SER A 12 -63.76 -37.90 -80.76
CA SER A 12 -62.70 -38.92 -80.86
C SER A 12 -61.71 -38.64 -82.01
N ASN A 13 -60.49 -39.20 -81.90
CA ASN A 13 -59.37 -39.00 -82.84
C ASN A 13 -59.36 -40.00 -84.02
N THR A 14 -60.41 -40.79 -84.25
CA THR A 14 -60.40 -41.93 -85.19
C THR A 14 -61.27 -41.76 -86.43
N SER A 15 -62.09 -40.70 -86.51
CA SER A 15 -62.91 -40.43 -87.70
C SER A 15 -62.11 -39.71 -88.80
N LYS A 16 -62.02 -40.30 -89.99
CA LYS A 16 -61.34 -39.69 -91.15
C LYS A 16 -62.03 -38.41 -91.68
N PHE A 17 -63.30 -38.20 -91.37
CA PHE A 17 -64.08 -37.03 -91.80
C PHE A 17 -64.81 -36.38 -90.63
N CYS A 18 -65.04 -35.07 -90.71
CA CYS A 18 -65.78 -34.32 -89.70
C CYS A 18 -67.28 -34.65 -89.78
N PRO A 19 -67.93 -35.11 -88.70
CA PRO A 19 -69.34 -35.48 -88.72
C PRO A 19 -70.30 -34.30 -88.94
N GLU A 20 -69.86 -33.07 -88.72
CA GLU A 20 -70.69 -31.86 -88.86
C GLU A 20 -70.54 -31.18 -90.23
N CYS A 21 -69.35 -31.19 -90.84
CA CYS A 21 -69.10 -30.46 -92.09
C CYS A 21 -68.52 -31.30 -93.23
N GLY A 22 -68.31 -32.61 -93.02
CA GLY A 22 -67.80 -33.52 -94.05
C GLY A 22 -66.33 -33.32 -94.45
N ALA A 23 -65.62 -32.35 -93.87
CA ALA A 23 -64.22 -32.08 -94.20
C ALA A 23 -63.31 -33.26 -93.83
N ASP A 24 -62.33 -33.56 -94.70
CA ASP A 24 -61.32 -34.59 -94.47
C ASP A 24 -60.38 -34.16 -93.32
N LEU A 25 -60.31 -34.99 -92.28
CA LEU A 25 -59.51 -34.75 -91.08
C LEU A 25 -58.12 -35.39 -91.17
N THR A 26 -57.81 -36.14 -92.23
CA THR A 26 -56.51 -36.81 -92.40
C THR A 26 -55.34 -35.84 -92.60
N GLU A 27 -55.60 -34.60 -93.03
CA GLU A 27 -54.58 -33.56 -93.18
C GLU A 27 -54.34 -32.69 -91.92
N GLN A 28 -55.16 -32.83 -90.86
CA GLN A 28 -54.91 -32.13 -89.60
C GLN A 28 -53.80 -32.82 -88.79
N LYS A 29 -52.55 -32.57 -89.18
CA LYS A 29 -51.36 -33.02 -88.44
C LYS A 29 -51.42 -32.51 -87.00
N ILE A 30 -51.56 -33.45 -86.07
CA ILE A 30 -51.37 -33.23 -84.63
C ILE A 30 -49.95 -32.70 -84.44
N LYS A 31 -49.79 -31.40 -84.14
CA LYS A 31 -48.54 -30.89 -83.57
C LYS A 31 -48.41 -31.48 -82.16
N ALA A 32 -47.78 -32.64 -82.06
CA ALA A 32 -47.29 -33.13 -80.78
C ALA A 32 -46.38 -32.04 -80.20
N LYS A 33 -46.73 -31.55 -79.01
CA LYS A 33 -45.96 -30.54 -78.28
C LYS A 33 -44.57 -31.13 -78.02
N ARG A 34 -43.61 -30.81 -78.88
CA ARG A 34 -42.21 -31.22 -78.75
C ARG A 34 -41.70 -30.61 -77.43
N ARG A 35 -41.60 -31.41 -76.36
CA ARG A 35 -40.92 -30.96 -75.14
C ARG A 35 -39.51 -30.56 -75.56
N SER A 36 -39.26 -29.27 -75.52
CA SER A 36 -37.98 -28.68 -75.88
C SER A 36 -36.93 -29.21 -74.91
N LYS A 37 -35.91 -29.90 -75.44
CA LYS A 37 -34.73 -30.32 -74.67
C LYS A 37 -33.99 -29.12 -74.04
N LYS A 38 -34.31 -27.87 -74.41
CA LYS A 38 -33.77 -26.65 -73.77
C LYS A 38 -34.28 -26.41 -72.35
N ILE A 39 -35.44 -26.97 -71.97
CA ILE A 39 -35.94 -26.90 -70.59
C ILE A 39 -35.11 -27.81 -69.67
N LEU A 40 -34.61 -28.94 -70.17
CA LEU A 40 -33.74 -29.86 -69.40
C LEU A 40 -32.37 -29.22 -69.09
N PHE A 41 -31.83 -28.42 -70.02
CA PHE A 41 -30.57 -27.68 -69.83
C PHE A 41 -30.65 -26.52 -68.83
N ILE A 42 -31.86 -26.08 -68.45
CA ILE A 42 -32.07 -25.06 -67.40
C ILE A 42 -32.48 -25.72 -66.08
N ILE A 43 -33.28 -26.78 -66.13
CA ILE A 43 -33.74 -27.50 -64.93
C ILE A 43 -32.61 -28.24 -64.23
N VAL A 44 -31.68 -28.88 -64.96
CA VAL A 44 -30.58 -29.64 -64.34
C VAL A 44 -29.61 -28.73 -63.56
N PRO A 45 -29.12 -27.60 -64.10
CA PRO A 45 -28.29 -26.67 -63.33
C PRO A 45 -29.02 -26.07 -62.13
N VAL A 46 -30.31 -25.74 -62.27
CA VAL A 46 -31.11 -25.19 -61.16
C VAL A 46 -31.35 -26.24 -60.08
N LEU A 47 -31.62 -27.50 -60.43
CA LEU A 47 -31.73 -28.59 -59.45
C LEU A 47 -30.40 -28.88 -58.76
N VAL A 48 -29.29 -28.83 -59.48
CA VAL A 48 -27.95 -28.96 -58.89
C VAL A 48 -27.64 -27.78 -57.97
N LEU A 49 -27.96 -26.56 -58.38
CA LEU A 49 -27.82 -25.36 -57.55
C LEU A 49 -28.67 -25.46 -56.29
N VAL A 50 -29.94 -25.87 -56.40
CA VAL A 50 -30.83 -26.06 -55.26
C VAL A 50 -30.32 -27.20 -54.36
N ALA A 51 -29.81 -28.29 -54.92
CA ALA A 51 -29.19 -29.38 -54.14
C ALA A 51 -27.94 -28.90 -53.39
N VAL A 52 -27.06 -28.13 -54.04
CA VAL A 52 -25.88 -27.52 -53.39
C VAL A 52 -26.29 -26.51 -52.32
N LEU A 53 -27.26 -25.63 -52.61
CA LEU A 53 -27.78 -24.65 -51.65
C LEU A 53 -28.51 -25.31 -50.48
N SER A 54 -29.19 -26.43 -50.69
CA SER A 54 -29.84 -27.19 -49.62
C SER A 54 -28.82 -27.94 -48.77
N VAL A 55 -27.81 -28.57 -49.37
CA VAL A 55 -26.68 -29.15 -48.62
C VAL A 55 -25.96 -28.07 -47.81
N PHE A 56 -25.65 -26.93 -48.43
CA PHE A 56 -25.04 -25.78 -47.75
C PHE A 56 -25.96 -25.21 -46.66
N PHE A 57 -27.26 -25.14 -46.90
CA PHE A 57 -28.26 -24.74 -45.91
C PHE A 57 -28.29 -25.70 -44.73
N PHE A 58 -28.21 -27.02 -44.93
CA PHE A 58 -28.15 -27.98 -43.83
C PHE A 58 -26.84 -27.92 -43.05
N ILE A 59 -25.70 -27.67 -43.72
CA ILE A 59 -24.40 -27.44 -43.07
C ILE A 59 -24.42 -26.14 -42.26
N ALA A 60 -24.90 -25.05 -42.84
CA ALA A 60 -25.03 -23.75 -42.18
C ALA A 60 -26.04 -23.77 -41.04
N LYS A 61 -27.19 -24.44 -41.23
CA LYS A 61 -28.17 -24.70 -40.16
C LYS A 61 -27.55 -25.46 -39.00
N GLY A 62 -26.68 -26.42 -39.31
CA GLY A 62 -25.93 -27.17 -38.32
C GLY A 62 -24.87 -26.34 -37.61
N LYS A 63 -24.44 -25.19 -38.15
CA LYS A 63 -23.47 -24.26 -37.55
C LYS A 63 -24.13 -23.30 -36.56
N PHE A 64 -25.29 -22.74 -36.92
CA PHE A 64 -26.01 -21.74 -36.12
C PHE A 64 -27.03 -22.40 -35.17
N THR A 65 -26.53 -23.20 -34.23
CA THR A 65 -27.36 -23.86 -33.21
C THR A 65 -26.86 -23.50 -31.80
N PRO A 66 -27.74 -23.51 -30.79
CA PRO A 66 -27.34 -23.16 -29.43
C PRO A 66 -26.28 -24.12 -28.85
N GLU A 67 -26.25 -25.37 -29.30
CA GLU A 67 -25.21 -26.35 -28.89
C GLU A 67 -23.83 -25.95 -29.39
N ASN A 68 -23.74 -25.47 -30.64
CA ASN A 68 -22.46 -25.04 -31.18
C ASN A 68 -21.98 -23.75 -30.54
N THR A 69 -22.87 -22.85 -30.14
CA THR A 69 -22.48 -21.66 -29.36
C THR A 69 -21.81 -22.07 -28.05
N VAL A 70 -22.36 -23.07 -27.33
CA VAL A 70 -21.74 -23.61 -26.12
C VAL A 70 -20.45 -24.37 -26.41
N ALA A 71 -20.40 -25.15 -27.50
CA ALA A 71 -19.17 -25.85 -27.91
C ALA A 71 -18.05 -24.87 -28.30
N SER A 72 -18.37 -23.76 -28.97
CA SER A 72 -17.40 -22.71 -29.28
C SER A 72 -16.95 -21.94 -28.04
N PHE A 73 -17.82 -21.78 -27.03
CA PHE A 73 -17.41 -21.27 -25.72
C PHE A 73 -16.40 -22.19 -25.03
N GLU A 74 -16.71 -23.49 -24.94
CA GLU A 74 -15.80 -24.50 -24.39
C GLU A 74 -14.47 -24.51 -25.13
N GLU A 75 -14.49 -24.50 -26.46
CA GLU A 75 -13.29 -24.44 -27.30
C GLU A 75 -12.47 -23.18 -27.04
N SER A 76 -13.11 -22.03 -26.89
CA SER A 76 -12.40 -20.76 -26.65
C SER A 76 -11.75 -20.72 -25.26
N VAL A 77 -12.42 -21.26 -24.23
CA VAL A 77 -11.85 -21.38 -22.87
C VAL A 77 -10.71 -22.40 -22.85
N GLU A 78 -10.86 -23.55 -23.53
CA GLU A 78 -9.82 -24.59 -23.60
C GLU A 78 -8.56 -24.09 -24.32
N GLN A 79 -8.74 -23.36 -25.43
CA GLN A 79 -7.65 -22.80 -26.24
C GLN A 79 -7.11 -21.47 -25.70
N GLU A 80 -7.72 -20.91 -24.66
CA GLU A 80 -7.40 -19.58 -24.10
C GLU A 80 -7.49 -18.47 -25.16
N ASP A 81 -8.42 -18.61 -26.11
CA ASP A 81 -8.63 -17.67 -27.21
C ASP A 81 -9.68 -16.61 -26.82
N ALA A 82 -9.19 -15.55 -26.19
CA ALA A 82 -10.03 -14.44 -25.73
C ALA A 82 -10.73 -13.70 -26.89
N GLY A 83 -10.11 -13.62 -28.07
CA GLY A 83 -10.73 -13.02 -29.24
C GLY A 83 -11.92 -13.83 -29.75
N MET A 84 -11.74 -15.15 -29.86
CA MET A 84 -12.82 -16.06 -30.24
C MET A 84 -13.97 -16.05 -29.23
N LEU A 85 -13.67 -16.00 -27.93
CA LEU A 85 -14.70 -15.88 -26.91
C LEU A 85 -15.41 -14.53 -26.98
N ALA A 86 -14.68 -13.42 -27.10
CA ALA A 86 -15.25 -12.06 -27.14
C ALA A 86 -16.27 -11.91 -28.28
N ASP A 87 -15.99 -12.49 -29.46
CA ASP A 87 -16.91 -12.51 -30.62
C ASP A 87 -18.24 -13.24 -30.35
N LEU A 88 -18.29 -14.15 -29.37
CA LEU A 88 -19.50 -14.87 -28.96
C LEU A 88 -20.32 -14.10 -27.92
N LEU A 89 -19.72 -13.11 -27.25
CA LEU A 89 -20.30 -12.44 -26.10
C LEU A 89 -21.07 -11.18 -26.49
N THR A 90 -22.13 -10.88 -25.73
CA THR A 90 -22.85 -9.61 -25.79
C THR A 90 -23.19 -9.10 -24.40
N PRO A 91 -23.14 -7.77 -24.15
CA PRO A 91 -23.44 -7.27 -22.82
C PRO A 91 -24.95 -7.31 -22.55
N ALA A 92 -25.36 -7.66 -21.34
CA ALA A 92 -26.73 -7.49 -20.88
C ALA A 92 -27.08 -6.02 -20.62
N HIS A 93 -26.06 -5.20 -20.32
CA HIS A 93 -26.19 -3.78 -20.00
C HIS A 93 -25.23 -2.97 -20.88
N ASP A 94 -25.73 -1.93 -21.57
CA ASP A 94 -24.96 -1.16 -22.57
C ASP A 94 -23.72 -0.45 -22.00
N SER A 95 -23.57 -0.38 -20.67
CA SER A 95 -22.41 0.21 -20.01
C SER A 95 -21.21 -0.75 -19.88
N LEU A 96 -21.37 -2.05 -20.16
CA LEU A 96 -20.26 -3.00 -20.23
C LEU A 96 -19.72 -3.05 -21.66
N GLU A 97 -18.46 -2.67 -21.84
CA GLU A 97 -17.72 -2.92 -23.07
C GLU A 97 -17.01 -4.27 -22.99
N ILE A 98 -17.27 -5.16 -23.94
CA ILE A 98 -16.56 -6.44 -24.04
C ILE A 98 -15.28 -6.22 -24.81
N THR A 99 -14.16 -6.59 -24.19
CA THR A 99 -12.82 -6.43 -24.77
C THR A 99 -12.08 -7.76 -24.68
N GLU A 100 -11.03 -7.92 -25.48
CA GLU A 100 -10.18 -9.11 -25.40
C GLU A 100 -9.52 -9.23 -24.01
N GLU A 101 -9.17 -8.10 -23.38
CA GLU A 101 -8.54 -8.05 -22.06
C GLU A 101 -9.48 -8.56 -20.95
N ASN A 102 -10.71 -8.01 -20.86
CA ASN A 102 -11.65 -8.46 -19.82
C ASN A 102 -12.19 -9.88 -20.10
N THR A 103 -12.21 -10.30 -21.37
CA THR A 103 -12.54 -11.68 -21.74
C THR A 103 -11.44 -12.65 -21.35
N ALA A 104 -10.17 -12.26 -21.49
CA ALA A 104 -9.04 -13.06 -21.02
C ALA A 104 -9.10 -13.27 -19.50
N LEU A 105 -9.43 -12.24 -18.72
CA LEU A 105 -9.63 -12.37 -17.27
C LEU A 105 -10.71 -13.41 -16.93
N PHE A 106 -11.82 -13.41 -17.67
CA PHE A 106 -12.88 -14.39 -17.48
C PHE A 106 -12.43 -15.83 -17.82
N ILE A 107 -11.68 -16.02 -18.92
CA ILE A 107 -11.09 -17.32 -19.27
C ILE A 107 -10.16 -17.80 -18.15
N THR A 108 -9.25 -16.93 -17.68
CA THR A 108 -8.33 -17.25 -16.58
C THR A 108 -9.09 -17.69 -15.34
N TYR A 109 -10.12 -16.95 -14.93
CA TYR A 109 -10.95 -17.32 -13.79
C TYR A 109 -11.57 -18.71 -13.95
N LEU A 110 -12.17 -19.03 -15.10
CA LEU A 110 -12.79 -20.34 -15.34
C LEU A 110 -11.77 -21.48 -15.33
N LYS A 111 -10.56 -21.23 -15.82
CA LYS A 111 -9.45 -22.21 -15.83
C LYS A 111 -8.92 -22.48 -14.43
N ASP A 112 -8.82 -21.43 -13.62
CA ASP A 112 -8.35 -21.53 -12.24
C ASP A 112 -9.45 -22.09 -11.30
N HIS A 113 -10.72 -22.04 -11.71
CA HIS A 113 -11.87 -22.55 -10.98
C HIS A 113 -12.66 -23.62 -11.76
N PRO A 114 -12.13 -24.85 -11.92
CA PRO A 114 -12.78 -25.90 -12.72
C PRO A 114 -14.21 -26.22 -12.32
N THR A 115 -14.54 -26.15 -11.02
CA THR A 115 -15.91 -26.36 -10.54
C THR A 115 -16.86 -25.27 -11.02
N ALA A 116 -16.44 -24.00 -10.98
CA ALA A 116 -17.21 -22.87 -11.49
C ALA A 116 -17.44 -23.00 -13.01
N TYR A 117 -16.41 -23.45 -13.74
CA TYR A 117 -16.52 -23.76 -15.17
C TYR A 117 -17.51 -24.88 -15.47
N GLU A 118 -17.43 -26.01 -14.78
CA GLU A 118 -18.36 -27.14 -14.94
C GLU A 118 -19.81 -26.74 -14.62
N GLU A 119 -20.02 -25.95 -13.57
CA GLU A 119 -21.35 -25.43 -13.20
C GLU A 119 -21.92 -24.49 -14.27
N LEU A 120 -21.10 -23.59 -14.81
CA LEU A 120 -21.50 -22.72 -15.91
C LEU A 120 -21.83 -23.52 -17.16
N LEU A 121 -21.00 -24.49 -17.56
CA LEU A 121 -21.28 -25.35 -18.71
C LEU A 121 -22.58 -26.14 -18.52
N SER A 122 -22.79 -26.73 -17.35
CA SER A 122 -24.03 -27.42 -17.00
C SER A 122 -25.25 -26.50 -17.14
N ARG A 123 -25.16 -25.27 -16.64
CA ARG A 123 -26.21 -24.25 -16.79
C ARG A 123 -26.45 -23.90 -18.25
N LEU A 124 -25.41 -23.64 -19.03
CA LEU A 124 -25.53 -23.36 -20.47
C LEU A 124 -26.19 -24.54 -21.21
N HIS A 125 -25.80 -25.79 -20.94
CA HIS A 125 -26.43 -26.97 -21.53
C HIS A 125 -27.92 -27.10 -21.16
N ASN A 126 -28.28 -26.85 -19.90
CA ASN A 126 -29.69 -26.84 -19.48
C ASN A 126 -30.50 -25.75 -20.21
N GLN A 127 -29.89 -24.58 -20.42
CA GLN A 127 -30.51 -23.50 -21.20
C GLN A 127 -30.70 -23.89 -22.67
N VAL A 128 -29.74 -24.59 -23.27
CA VAL A 128 -29.85 -25.17 -24.61
C VAL A 128 -31.02 -26.17 -24.71
N GLU A 129 -31.16 -27.08 -23.75
CA GLU A 129 -32.29 -28.04 -23.71
C GLU A 129 -33.65 -27.34 -23.57
N PHE A 130 -33.71 -26.28 -22.76
CA PHE A 130 -34.91 -25.47 -22.60
C PHE A 130 -35.32 -24.76 -23.90
N ILE A 131 -34.36 -24.15 -24.62
CA ILE A 131 -34.59 -23.51 -25.92
C ILE A 131 -35.13 -24.53 -26.93
N LYS A 132 -34.53 -25.72 -27.00
CA LYS A 132 -34.97 -26.80 -27.90
C LYS A 132 -36.39 -27.30 -27.62
N SER A 133 -36.79 -27.34 -26.34
CA SER A 133 -38.08 -27.86 -25.92
C SER A 133 -39.22 -26.86 -26.01
N THR A 134 -38.93 -25.57 -26.30
CA THR A 134 -39.94 -24.48 -26.35
C THR A 134 -39.95 -23.70 -27.68
N PRO A 135 -40.23 -24.33 -28.84
CA PRO A 135 -39.94 -23.74 -30.16
C PRO A 135 -40.85 -22.58 -30.61
N GLU A 136 -41.97 -22.31 -29.92
CA GLU A 136 -43.03 -21.44 -30.46
C GLU A 136 -43.56 -20.34 -29.51
N LYS A 137 -43.02 -20.14 -28.29
CA LYS A 137 -43.66 -19.20 -27.32
C LYS A 137 -42.78 -18.34 -26.43
N SER A 138 -41.46 -18.50 -26.40
CA SER A 138 -40.58 -17.51 -25.76
C SER A 138 -39.78 -16.80 -26.84
N ASN A 139 -39.45 -15.53 -26.64
CA ASN A 139 -38.56 -14.77 -27.51
C ASN A 139 -37.10 -15.27 -27.38
N GLY A 140 -36.89 -16.59 -27.38
CA GLY A 140 -35.58 -17.23 -27.31
C GLY A 140 -34.77 -16.95 -26.04
N THR A 141 -35.40 -16.41 -25.00
CA THR A 141 -34.75 -16.23 -23.69
C THR A 141 -34.76 -17.58 -22.98
N ALA A 142 -33.58 -18.18 -22.84
CA ALA A 142 -33.39 -19.16 -21.79
C ALA A 142 -33.74 -18.53 -20.43
N TYR A 143 -34.03 -19.36 -19.43
CA TYR A 143 -34.18 -18.88 -18.06
C TYR A 143 -32.95 -18.03 -17.69
N LEU A 144 -33.12 -16.71 -17.67
CA LEU A 144 -32.15 -15.80 -17.11
C LEU A 144 -32.27 -16.05 -15.62
N ASP A 145 -31.28 -16.74 -15.06
CA ASP A 145 -31.17 -16.84 -13.62
C ASP A 145 -31.10 -15.41 -13.07
N ASP A 146 -31.74 -15.14 -11.93
CA ASP A 146 -31.66 -13.84 -11.24
C ASP A 146 -30.27 -13.67 -10.60
N MET A 147 -29.23 -13.96 -11.38
CA MET A 147 -27.84 -14.04 -10.99
C MET A 147 -26.99 -13.09 -11.82
N TYR A 148 -25.99 -12.51 -11.17
CA TYR A 148 -25.01 -11.58 -11.74
C TYR A 148 -23.64 -12.22 -11.78
N GLY A 149 -22.68 -11.58 -12.46
CA GLY A 149 -21.36 -12.16 -12.67
C GLY A 149 -21.47 -13.49 -13.43
N THR A 150 -22.29 -13.54 -14.49
CA THR A 150 -22.54 -14.79 -15.21
C THR A 150 -22.77 -14.60 -16.69
N VAL A 151 -22.90 -15.70 -17.42
CA VAL A 151 -23.15 -15.74 -18.86
C VAL A 151 -24.35 -16.65 -19.13
N ASN A 152 -25.26 -16.18 -19.98
CA ASN A 152 -26.46 -16.90 -20.36
C ASN A 152 -26.58 -16.97 -21.89
N ILE A 153 -27.10 -18.07 -22.42
CA ILE A 153 -27.38 -18.13 -23.86
C ILE A 153 -28.66 -17.35 -24.20
N ARG A 154 -28.58 -16.56 -25.26
CA ARG A 154 -29.70 -15.79 -25.79
C ARG A 154 -29.80 -15.98 -27.29
N GLN A 155 -31.01 -16.20 -27.78
CA GLN A 155 -31.28 -16.09 -29.21
C GLN A 155 -31.22 -14.62 -29.61
N ASP A 156 -30.31 -14.28 -30.51
CA ASP A 156 -30.17 -12.92 -31.04
C ASP A 156 -30.25 -12.92 -32.57
N GLY A 157 -31.22 -12.17 -33.08
CA GLY A 157 -31.38 -11.93 -34.50
C GLY A 157 -31.54 -13.18 -35.39
N LYS A 158 -31.16 -13.00 -36.65
CA LYS A 158 -31.15 -14.04 -37.67
C LYS A 158 -29.80 -14.03 -38.38
N GLU A 159 -29.12 -15.16 -38.37
CA GLU A 159 -27.95 -15.38 -39.19
C GLU A 159 -28.34 -15.66 -40.64
N TRP A 160 -27.73 -14.91 -41.55
CA TRP A 160 -27.97 -14.96 -43.00
C TRP A 160 -29.46 -14.85 -43.39
N LEU A 161 -30.26 -14.13 -42.58
CA LEU A 161 -31.71 -13.95 -42.74
C LEU A 161 -32.56 -15.24 -42.64
N LEU A 162 -31.95 -16.40 -42.37
CA LEU A 162 -32.60 -17.71 -42.46
C LEU A 162 -32.46 -18.54 -41.18
N PHE A 163 -31.35 -18.40 -40.46
CA PHE A 163 -31.04 -19.19 -39.28
C PHE A 163 -31.20 -18.34 -38.03
N ASP A 164 -31.60 -18.96 -36.92
CA ASP A 164 -31.58 -18.28 -35.62
C ASP A 164 -30.13 -18.03 -35.21
N GLY A 165 -29.81 -16.80 -34.81
CA GLY A 165 -28.52 -16.47 -34.21
C GLY A 165 -28.56 -16.72 -32.71
N TYR A 166 -27.44 -17.15 -32.14
CA TYR A 166 -27.29 -17.40 -30.71
C TYR A 166 -25.98 -16.80 -30.23
N GLN A 167 -26.07 -16.05 -29.14
CA GLN A 167 -24.95 -15.38 -28.50
C GLN A 167 -24.98 -15.64 -27.00
N LEU A 168 -23.87 -15.36 -26.35
CA LEU A 168 -23.69 -15.49 -24.92
C LEU A 168 -23.79 -14.12 -24.28
N GLN A 169 -24.91 -13.88 -23.61
CA GLN A 169 -25.17 -12.64 -22.92
C GLN A 169 -24.46 -12.62 -21.57
N VAL A 170 -23.54 -11.66 -21.40
CA VAL A 170 -22.83 -11.39 -20.16
C VAL A 170 -23.71 -10.56 -19.23
N VAL A 171 -23.97 -11.07 -18.04
CA VAL A 171 -24.58 -10.32 -16.93
C VAL A 171 -23.46 -9.83 -16.03
N PRO A 172 -23.07 -8.54 -16.11
CA PRO A 172 -21.97 -8.01 -15.31
C PRO A 172 -22.32 -7.94 -13.82
N ALA A 173 -21.29 -7.65 -13.02
CA ALA A 173 -21.43 -7.26 -11.62
C ALA A 173 -20.59 -5.99 -11.33
N PHE A 174 -20.77 -5.42 -10.15
CA PHE A 174 -20.11 -4.22 -9.67
C PHE A 174 -19.33 -4.54 -8.40
N ILE A 175 -18.32 -3.73 -8.12
CA ILE A 175 -17.54 -3.78 -6.88
C ILE A 175 -17.77 -2.49 -6.12
N LYS A 176 -18.27 -2.58 -4.90
CA LYS A 176 -18.41 -1.46 -3.99
C LYS A 176 -17.27 -1.51 -2.98
N LEU A 177 -16.41 -0.49 -2.98
CA LEU A 177 -15.29 -0.40 -2.05
C LEU A 177 -15.58 0.65 -0.98
N ASN A 178 -15.31 0.31 0.27
CA ASN A 178 -15.44 1.20 1.41
C ASN A 178 -14.11 1.33 2.16
N THR A 179 -13.88 2.49 2.76
CA THR A 179 -12.78 2.70 3.71
C THR A 179 -13.18 3.75 4.74
N ALA A 180 -12.81 3.55 6.00
CA ALA A 180 -13.04 4.53 7.05
C ALA A 180 -12.12 5.77 6.91
N ASN A 181 -10.98 5.61 6.22
CA ASN A 181 -9.93 6.61 6.18
C ASN A 181 -10.00 7.46 4.90
N LYS A 182 -9.69 8.74 5.04
CA LYS A 182 -9.51 9.68 3.94
C LYS A 182 -8.12 9.52 3.29
N ASP A 183 -7.98 9.98 2.06
CA ASP A 183 -6.73 10.05 1.29
C ASP A 183 -6.13 8.66 0.98
N VAL A 184 -7.01 7.67 0.82
CA VAL A 184 -6.69 6.29 0.43
C VAL A 184 -6.96 6.12 -1.06
N GLN A 185 -5.95 5.74 -1.82
CA GLN A 185 -6.09 5.39 -3.23
C GLN A 185 -6.67 3.97 -3.34
N LEU A 186 -7.73 3.83 -4.13
CA LEU A 186 -8.41 2.55 -4.38
C LEU A 186 -8.06 2.07 -5.79
N LEU A 187 -7.61 0.84 -5.91
CA LEU A 187 -7.24 0.22 -7.17
C LEU A 187 -7.99 -1.09 -7.39
N ILE A 188 -8.31 -1.38 -8.65
CA ILE A 188 -8.82 -2.68 -9.09
C ILE A 188 -7.94 -3.17 -10.25
N ASN A 189 -7.34 -4.35 -10.12
CA ASN A 189 -6.35 -4.91 -11.06
C ASN A 189 -5.21 -3.92 -11.41
N GLY A 190 -4.78 -3.13 -10.42
CA GLY A 190 -3.72 -2.13 -10.59
C GLY A 190 -4.14 -0.81 -11.24
N GLU A 191 -5.40 -0.67 -11.71
CA GLU A 191 -5.94 0.60 -12.18
C GLU A 191 -6.50 1.41 -11.02
N VAL A 192 -6.16 2.70 -10.92
CA VAL A 192 -6.74 3.60 -9.92
C VAL A 192 -8.18 3.91 -10.30
N VAL A 193 -9.12 3.38 -9.52
CA VAL A 193 -10.56 3.58 -9.74
C VAL A 193 -11.11 4.74 -8.92
N GLY A 194 -10.47 5.10 -7.80
CA GLY A 194 -10.89 6.21 -6.97
C GLY A 194 -9.89 6.58 -5.88
N THR A 195 -10.23 7.62 -5.11
CA THR A 195 -9.48 8.05 -3.92
C THR A 195 -10.48 8.54 -2.88
N SER A 196 -10.37 8.10 -1.63
CA SER A 196 -11.28 8.53 -0.58
C SER A 196 -11.09 10.01 -0.26
N THR A 197 -12.11 10.82 -0.52
CA THR A 197 -12.05 12.28 -0.31
C THR A 197 -12.54 12.71 1.09
N GLU A 198 -13.15 11.79 1.82
CA GLU A 198 -13.70 11.97 3.15
C GLU A 198 -13.57 10.68 3.96
N GLU A 199 -13.83 10.76 5.27
CA GLU A 199 -13.94 9.58 6.14
C GLU A 199 -15.20 8.78 5.79
N ASP A 200 -15.20 7.48 6.11
CA ASP A 200 -16.28 6.54 5.79
C ASP A 200 -16.68 6.56 4.29
N PHE A 201 -15.69 6.75 3.42
CA PHE A 201 -15.87 6.83 1.97
C PHE A 201 -16.41 5.50 1.41
N THR A 202 -17.33 5.63 0.45
CA THR A 202 -17.95 4.51 -0.24
C THR A 202 -18.23 4.88 -1.70
N ASP A 203 -17.82 4.02 -2.63
CA ASP A 203 -18.17 4.17 -4.04
C ASP A 203 -18.30 2.82 -4.74
N THR A 204 -19.00 2.80 -5.88
CA THR A 204 -19.27 1.60 -6.67
C THR A 204 -18.65 1.70 -8.05
N TYR A 205 -17.84 0.71 -8.40
CA TYR A 205 -17.06 0.64 -9.63
C TYR A 205 -17.54 -0.50 -10.52
N GLY A 206 -17.36 -0.33 -11.83
CA GLY A 206 -17.79 -1.27 -12.86
C GLY A 206 -18.72 -0.61 -13.89
N PRO A 207 -19.48 -1.40 -14.67
CA PRO A 207 -19.64 -2.85 -14.56
C PRO A 207 -18.38 -3.64 -14.95
N TYR A 208 -18.21 -4.81 -14.36
CA TYR A 208 -17.09 -5.72 -14.60
C TYR A 208 -17.55 -7.03 -15.26
N MET A 209 -16.66 -7.61 -16.06
CA MET A 209 -16.82 -8.97 -16.59
C MET A 209 -16.80 -9.98 -15.44
N PRO A 210 -17.52 -11.11 -15.49
CA PRO A 210 -17.37 -12.16 -14.49
C PRO A 210 -15.92 -12.61 -14.37
N GLY A 211 -15.43 -12.83 -13.15
CA GLY A 211 -14.04 -13.22 -12.90
C GLY A 211 -13.54 -12.84 -11.50
N ALA A 212 -12.24 -13.00 -11.28
CA ALA A 212 -11.56 -12.56 -10.06
C ALA A 212 -10.86 -11.21 -10.29
N TYR A 213 -10.89 -10.35 -9.27
CA TYR A 213 -10.35 -9.00 -9.29
C TYR A 213 -9.53 -8.73 -8.03
N GLU A 214 -8.31 -8.22 -8.18
CA GLU A 214 -7.51 -7.74 -7.06
C GLU A 214 -7.91 -6.30 -6.73
N ALA A 215 -8.47 -6.08 -5.55
CA ALA A 215 -8.75 -4.76 -5.00
C ALA A 215 -7.67 -4.36 -4.00
N ILE A 216 -7.16 -3.13 -4.10
CA ILE A 216 -6.12 -2.59 -3.23
C ILE A 216 -6.58 -1.27 -2.64
N ALA A 217 -6.44 -1.11 -1.32
CA ALA A 217 -6.43 0.18 -0.66
C ALA A 217 -5.01 0.57 -0.31
N ASN A 218 -4.55 1.72 -0.80
CA ASN A 218 -3.19 2.21 -0.63
C ASN A 218 -3.21 3.60 -0.02
N PHE A 219 -2.74 3.71 1.23
CA PHE A 219 -2.47 4.99 1.88
C PHE A 219 -0.99 5.33 1.74
N LYS A 220 -0.71 6.57 1.35
CA LYS A 220 0.65 7.07 1.21
C LYS A 220 0.73 8.51 1.66
N ASN A 221 1.68 8.80 2.55
CA ASN A 221 2.08 10.15 2.92
C ASN A 221 3.55 10.38 2.52
N GLU A 222 4.15 11.47 3.00
CA GLU A 222 5.54 11.82 2.71
C GLU A 222 6.55 10.83 3.31
N TYR A 223 6.20 10.18 4.42
CA TYR A 223 7.13 9.43 5.27
C TYR A 223 6.89 7.91 5.26
N SER A 224 5.74 7.45 4.77
CA SER A 224 5.27 6.07 4.91
C SER A 224 4.22 5.69 3.85
N GLN A 225 4.07 4.38 3.65
CA GLN A 225 3.04 3.80 2.79
C GLN A 225 2.53 2.52 3.43
N VAL A 226 1.21 2.32 3.43
CA VAL A 226 0.55 1.07 3.84
C VAL A 226 -0.47 0.65 2.79
N GLU A 227 -0.50 -0.64 2.49
CA GLU A 227 -1.44 -1.21 1.52
C GLU A 227 -2.14 -2.45 2.09
N GLU A 228 -3.43 -2.58 1.78
CA GLU A 228 -4.23 -3.78 2.01
C GLU A 228 -4.74 -4.30 0.67
N LYS A 229 -4.63 -5.62 0.46
CA LYS A 229 -5.02 -6.29 -0.79
C LYS A 229 -6.03 -7.39 -0.52
N VAL A 230 -7.08 -7.44 -1.32
CA VAL A 230 -8.12 -8.47 -1.28
C VAL A 230 -8.44 -8.93 -2.69
N GLU A 231 -8.68 -10.23 -2.84
CA GLU A 231 -9.23 -10.80 -4.07
C GLU A 231 -10.76 -10.85 -3.97
N ILE A 232 -11.45 -10.29 -4.96
CA ILE A 232 -12.90 -10.21 -5.07
C ILE A 232 -13.37 -11.08 -6.23
N GLU A 233 -14.27 -12.02 -5.94
CA GLU A 233 -14.86 -12.90 -6.95
C GLU A 233 -16.23 -12.37 -7.41
N LEU A 234 -16.35 -12.10 -8.71
CA LEU A 234 -17.57 -11.68 -9.38
C LEU A 234 -18.16 -12.82 -10.22
N PHE A 235 -18.63 -13.89 -9.58
CA PHE A 235 -19.18 -15.03 -10.31
C PHE A 235 -20.45 -15.60 -9.69
N THR A 236 -21.49 -15.77 -10.51
CA THR A 236 -22.74 -16.46 -10.15
C THR A 236 -23.30 -15.96 -8.80
N MET A 237 -23.51 -14.64 -8.72
CA MET A 237 -23.93 -13.94 -7.50
C MET A 237 -25.42 -13.64 -7.47
N ARG A 238 -26.02 -13.51 -6.27
CA ARG A 238 -27.45 -13.12 -6.12
C ARG A 238 -27.70 -11.61 -6.16
N GLN A 239 -26.67 -10.83 -5.88
CA GLN A 239 -26.69 -9.37 -5.95
C GLN A 239 -25.81 -8.96 -7.12
N ASP A 240 -26.07 -7.79 -7.67
CA ASP A 240 -25.27 -7.22 -8.75
C ASP A 240 -23.94 -6.65 -8.26
N THR A 241 -23.75 -6.53 -6.95
CA THR A 241 -22.63 -5.82 -6.35
C THR A 241 -22.01 -6.66 -5.22
N VAL A 242 -20.68 -6.83 -5.23
CA VAL A 242 -19.91 -7.27 -4.04
C VAL A 242 -19.43 -6.04 -3.29
N GLU A 243 -19.55 -6.06 -1.97
CA GLU A 243 -19.06 -4.99 -1.10
C GLU A 243 -17.80 -5.46 -0.35
N GLU A 244 -16.73 -4.69 -0.45
CA GLU A 244 -15.46 -4.91 0.26
C GLU A 244 -15.11 -3.68 1.10
N SER A 245 -14.58 -3.89 2.30
CA SER A 245 -14.32 -2.81 3.27
C SER A 245 -12.90 -2.90 3.81
N PHE A 246 -12.06 -1.97 3.40
CA PHE A 246 -10.67 -1.87 3.82
C PHE A 246 -10.53 -1.23 5.20
N LYS A 247 -9.60 -1.77 6.00
CA LYS A 247 -9.30 -1.31 7.37
C LYS A 247 -7.80 -1.13 7.52
N LEU A 248 -7.32 0.00 7.03
CA LEU A 248 -5.93 0.37 7.18
C LEU A 248 -5.64 0.74 8.64
N PRO A 249 -4.55 0.23 9.24
CA PRO A 249 -4.17 0.56 10.61
C PRO A 249 -3.49 1.94 10.64
N ILE A 250 -4.22 2.99 10.29
CA ILE A 250 -3.72 4.37 10.25
C ILE A 250 -4.58 5.29 11.13
N SER A 251 -3.92 6.25 11.79
CA SER A 251 -4.57 7.23 12.68
C SER A 251 -3.86 8.58 12.59
N GLU A 252 -4.58 9.67 12.87
CA GLU A 252 -3.97 10.98 13.13
C GLU A 252 -3.22 10.92 14.47
N ILE A 253 -1.91 11.12 14.42
CA ILE A 253 -1.04 11.02 15.58
C ILE A 253 -0.99 12.36 16.30
N SER A 254 -1.16 12.32 17.61
CA SER A 254 -0.96 13.45 18.50
C SER A 254 0.29 13.25 19.36
N VAL A 255 1.14 14.26 19.42
CA VAL A 255 2.32 14.29 20.30
C VAL A 255 2.06 15.29 21.41
N GLU A 256 2.26 14.87 22.67
CA GLU A 256 2.31 15.77 23.84
C GLU A 256 3.76 15.96 24.24
N SER A 257 4.25 17.21 24.27
CA SER A 257 5.58 17.52 24.79
C SER A 257 5.54 18.46 25.98
N LEU A 258 6.46 18.26 26.93
CA LEU A 258 6.65 19.18 28.06
C LEU A 258 7.59 20.36 27.72
N LEU A 259 8.27 20.35 26.57
CA LEU A 259 9.26 21.37 26.20
C LEU A 259 9.21 21.67 24.70
N ASP A 260 9.60 22.90 24.35
CA ASP A 260 9.70 23.34 22.96
C ASP A 260 10.96 22.86 22.23
N GLY A 261 10.92 22.93 20.90
CA GLY A 261 12.11 22.90 20.05
C GLY A 261 12.63 21.50 19.75
N TYR A 262 11.74 20.51 19.66
CA TYR A 262 12.10 19.22 19.09
C TYR A 262 11.68 19.13 17.62
N THR A 263 12.30 18.22 16.90
CA THR A 263 11.94 17.84 15.54
C THR A 263 11.62 16.35 15.54
N LEU A 264 10.47 15.98 14.97
CA LEU A 264 10.11 14.59 14.79
C LEU A 264 11.01 13.98 13.71
N ALA A 265 11.55 12.79 13.97
CA ALA A 265 12.10 11.93 12.95
C ALA A 265 11.21 10.71 12.79
N VAL A 266 11.04 10.25 11.56
CA VAL A 266 10.22 9.09 11.20
C VAL A 266 11.13 8.12 10.45
N ASN A 267 11.17 6.85 10.88
CA ASN A 267 12.07 5.82 10.32
C ASN A 267 13.55 6.24 10.28
N GLY A 268 14.00 6.97 11.32
CA GLY A 268 15.37 7.49 11.43
C GLY A 268 15.68 8.73 10.56
N GLU A 269 14.73 9.22 9.76
CA GLU A 269 14.90 10.43 8.95
C GLU A 269 14.21 11.64 9.63
N LYS A 270 14.97 12.71 9.85
CA LYS A 270 14.44 13.99 10.36
C LYS A 270 13.38 14.53 9.41
N THR A 271 12.24 14.94 9.96
CA THR A 271 11.14 15.56 9.22
C THR A 271 11.18 17.09 9.34
N GLU A 272 10.28 17.78 8.65
CA GLU A 272 10.05 19.23 8.84
C GLU A 272 9.07 19.52 10.00
N ILE A 273 8.63 18.50 10.74
CA ILE A 273 7.63 18.64 11.80
C ILE A 273 8.32 19.06 13.10
N GLU A 274 8.13 20.32 13.49
CA GLU A 274 8.53 20.85 14.79
C GLU A 274 7.51 20.46 15.88
N ILE A 275 8.01 20.00 17.02
CA ILE A 275 7.23 19.69 18.22
C ILE A 275 7.47 20.76 19.28
N ASN A 276 6.38 21.37 19.71
CA ASN A 276 6.34 22.41 20.73
C ASN A 276 5.66 21.89 22.00
N GLU A 277 5.78 22.66 23.08
CA GLU A 277 5.13 22.41 24.35
C GLU A 277 3.60 22.29 24.18
N GLY A 278 3.03 21.24 24.78
CA GLY A 278 1.62 20.90 24.70
C GLY A 278 1.31 19.79 23.69
N VAL A 279 0.03 19.67 23.35
CA VAL A 279 -0.49 18.62 22.45
C VAL A 279 -0.64 19.17 21.03
N GLN A 280 -0.07 18.47 20.05
CA GLN A 280 -0.20 18.81 18.64
C GLN A 280 -0.41 17.57 17.75
N ALA A 281 -1.23 17.71 16.72
CA ALA A 281 -1.34 16.71 15.66
C ALA A 281 -0.14 16.80 14.72
N VAL A 282 0.47 15.66 14.39
CA VAL A 282 1.68 15.59 13.53
C VAL A 282 1.42 14.95 12.17
N GLY A 283 0.20 14.47 11.94
CA GLY A 283 -0.23 13.87 10.67
C GLY A 283 -0.77 12.45 10.84
N VAL A 284 -1.22 11.86 9.74
CA VAL A 284 -1.75 10.50 9.71
C VAL A 284 -0.64 9.51 9.39
N PHE A 285 -0.45 8.50 10.23
CA PHE A 285 0.59 7.48 10.10
C PHE A 285 0.06 6.07 10.39
N PRO A 286 0.74 5.02 9.89
CA PRO A 286 0.53 3.65 10.34
C PRO A 286 0.76 3.49 11.84
N THR A 287 -0.15 2.77 12.51
CA THR A 287 -0.11 2.45 13.95
C THR A 287 0.04 0.95 14.20
N ASP A 288 0.58 0.22 13.23
CA ASP A 288 0.84 -1.23 13.31
C ASP A 288 2.29 -1.57 13.68
N GLY A 289 3.09 -0.55 14.06
CA GLY A 289 4.52 -0.69 14.35
C GLY A 289 5.42 -0.80 13.11
N SER A 290 4.88 -0.66 11.90
CA SER A 290 5.67 -0.63 10.66
C SER A 290 6.50 0.65 10.48
N VAL A 291 6.11 1.71 11.19
CA VAL A 291 6.78 3.01 11.23
C VAL A 291 7.34 3.21 12.63
N SER A 292 8.54 3.77 12.71
CA SER A 292 9.16 4.20 13.97
C SER A 292 9.26 5.72 14.05
N TYR A 293 9.35 6.25 15.27
CA TYR A 293 9.57 7.66 15.54
C TYR A 293 10.71 7.88 16.53
N SER A 294 11.34 9.04 16.45
CA SER A 294 12.22 9.58 17.48
C SER A 294 12.15 11.10 17.49
N PHE A 295 12.67 11.74 18.54
CA PHE A 295 12.68 13.18 18.69
C PHE A 295 14.11 13.70 18.73
N HIS A 296 14.40 14.69 17.89
CA HIS A 296 15.71 15.33 17.82
C HIS A 296 15.64 16.73 18.39
N LYS A 297 16.72 17.18 19.02
CA LYS A 297 16.88 18.56 19.47
C LYS A 297 18.32 19.01 19.33
N ASP A 298 18.48 20.22 18.80
CA ASP A 298 19.77 20.87 18.70
C ASP A 298 20.06 21.66 19.97
N PHE A 299 21.19 21.37 20.61
CA PHE A 299 21.74 22.16 21.71
C PHE A 299 23.02 22.86 21.26
N PRO A 300 23.46 23.92 21.98
CA PRO A 300 24.72 24.60 21.66
C PRO A 300 25.95 23.67 21.60
N TRP A 301 25.94 22.55 22.35
CA TRP A 301 27.02 21.56 22.36
C TRP A 301 26.82 20.37 21.43
N GLY A 302 25.75 20.36 20.63
CA GLY A 302 25.48 19.33 19.64
C GLY A 302 24.03 18.86 19.60
N GLU A 303 23.74 18.05 18.60
CA GLU A 303 22.44 17.42 18.42
C GLU A 303 22.31 16.19 19.33
N VAL A 304 21.12 16.02 19.90
CA VAL A 304 20.72 14.81 20.63
C VAL A 304 19.41 14.28 20.10
N SER A 305 19.21 12.98 20.28
CA SER A 305 18.01 12.26 19.86
C SER A 305 17.49 11.39 21.00
N SER A 306 16.18 11.21 21.05
CA SER A 306 15.58 10.12 21.82
C SER A 306 15.95 8.77 21.22
N ASP A 307 15.72 7.71 21.98
CA ASP A 307 15.65 6.37 21.40
C ASP A 307 14.52 6.30 20.35
N GLU A 308 14.69 5.41 19.39
CA GLU A 308 13.70 5.14 18.35
C GLU A 308 12.68 4.12 18.85
N GLU A 309 11.39 4.45 18.73
CA GLU A 309 10.28 3.61 19.19
C GLU A 309 9.32 3.30 18.04
N PRO A 310 8.73 2.09 17.98
CA PRO A 310 7.70 1.77 17.00
C PRO A 310 6.41 2.56 17.29
N LEU A 311 5.76 3.04 16.24
CA LEU A 311 4.49 3.74 16.32
C LEU A 311 3.33 2.74 16.36
N GLU A 312 2.79 2.52 17.56
CA GLU A 312 1.69 1.57 17.81
C GLU A 312 0.42 2.25 18.41
N SER A 313 0.48 3.57 18.64
CA SER A 313 -0.62 4.35 19.22
C SER A 313 -0.83 5.67 18.47
N ASP A 314 -2.05 6.20 18.55
CA ASP A 314 -2.43 7.54 18.09
C ASP A 314 -1.94 8.68 18.99
N PHE A 315 -1.32 8.36 20.12
CA PHE A 315 -0.83 9.32 21.10
C PHE A 315 0.58 8.97 21.55
N VAL A 316 1.48 9.94 21.48
CA VAL A 316 2.88 9.83 21.89
C VAL A 316 3.18 10.89 22.94
N GLY A 317 3.66 10.45 24.11
CA GLY A 317 4.14 11.35 25.16
C GLY A 317 5.65 11.55 25.06
N LEU A 318 6.08 12.81 25.03
CA LEU A 318 7.48 13.21 25.07
C LEU A 318 7.75 14.01 26.35
N ASP A 319 8.40 13.37 27.31
CA ASP A 319 8.85 14.06 28.52
C ASP A 319 10.07 14.95 28.22
N THR A 320 11.25 14.35 28.14
CA THR A 320 12.52 15.05 27.86
C THR A 320 13.50 14.13 27.15
N VAL A 321 14.24 14.64 26.18
CA VAL A 321 15.43 13.97 25.66
C VAL A 321 16.61 14.26 26.57
N ASN A 322 17.43 13.24 26.88
CA ASN A 322 18.67 13.45 27.62
C ASN A 322 19.61 14.35 26.79
N ALA A 323 19.83 15.57 27.26
CA ALA A 323 20.57 16.57 26.52
C ALA A 323 22.09 16.32 26.46
N LEU A 324 22.60 15.32 27.18
CA LEU A 324 24.00 14.90 27.11
C LEU A 324 24.10 13.41 26.83
N THR A 325 24.65 13.06 25.67
CA THR A 325 24.97 11.65 25.35
C THR A 325 26.05 11.10 26.30
N PRO A 326 26.14 9.78 26.49
CA PRO A 326 27.20 9.18 27.31
C PRO A 326 28.61 9.57 26.85
N GLU A 327 28.82 9.79 25.55
CA GLU A 327 30.06 10.29 24.99
C GLU A 327 30.33 11.74 25.42
N MET A 328 29.35 12.64 25.27
CA MET A 328 29.45 14.03 25.73
C MET A 328 29.77 14.11 27.23
N GLN A 329 29.06 13.33 28.06
CA GLN A 329 29.32 13.26 29.50
C GLN A 329 30.76 12.82 29.80
N THR A 330 31.28 11.85 29.05
CA THR A 330 32.67 11.37 29.20
C THR A 330 33.68 12.45 28.86
N ASN A 331 33.46 13.16 27.75
CA ASN A 331 34.33 14.25 27.31
C ASN A 331 34.38 15.38 28.35
N ILE A 332 33.23 15.72 28.95
CA ILE A 332 33.16 16.69 30.05
C ILE A 332 33.96 16.21 31.27
N MET A 333 33.84 14.93 31.66
CA MET A 333 34.59 14.37 32.80
C MET A 333 36.10 14.38 32.57
N GLU A 334 36.57 14.02 31.37
CA GLU A 334 37.99 14.05 31.01
C GLU A 334 38.56 15.48 31.02
N GLN A 335 37.78 16.44 30.51
CA GLN A 335 38.12 17.85 30.58
C GLN A 335 38.19 18.34 32.04
N LEU A 336 37.22 17.95 32.87
CA LEU A 336 37.21 18.27 34.30
C LEU A 336 38.42 17.66 35.02
N ASN A 337 38.80 16.41 34.71
CA ASN A 337 39.99 15.78 35.28
C ASN A 337 41.25 16.61 35.01
N THR A 338 41.40 17.08 33.77
CA THR A 338 42.50 17.98 33.38
C THR A 338 42.43 19.30 34.17
N THR A 339 41.23 19.89 34.23
CA THR A 339 40.99 21.17 34.92
C THR A 339 41.30 21.09 36.43
N ILE A 340 40.90 19.99 37.09
CA ILE A 340 41.15 19.77 38.52
C ILE A 340 42.62 19.44 38.80
N ALA A 341 43.29 18.72 37.90
CA ALA A 341 44.73 18.50 37.98
C ALA A 341 45.51 19.83 37.89
N GLU A 342 45.19 20.68 36.91
CA GLU A 342 45.76 22.03 36.78
C GLU A 342 45.47 22.88 38.02
N TYR A 343 44.24 22.81 38.56
CA TYR A 343 43.84 23.54 39.75
C TYR A 343 44.72 23.19 40.96
N HIS A 344 44.95 21.90 41.19
CA HIS A 344 45.78 21.44 42.31
C HIS A 344 47.28 21.69 42.06
N GLN A 345 47.73 21.61 40.81
CA GLN A 345 49.10 22.00 40.44
C GLN A 345 49.34 23.50 40.70
N ALA A 346 48.39 24.36 40.33
CA ALA A 346 48.44 25.80 40.60
C ALA A 346 48.50 26.12 42.10
N LEU A 347 47.86 25.31 42.95
CA LEU A 347 47.98 25.42 44.41
C LEU A 347 49.37 25.02 44.91
N ALA A 348 49.92 23.91 44.42
CA ALA A 348 51.23 23.41 44.84
C ALA A 348 52.38 24.33 44.39
N GLU A 349 52.35 24.78 43.12
CA GLU A 349 53.38 25.64 42.53
C GLU A 349 53.19 27.13 42.86
N LYS A 350 52.03 27.49 43.43
CA LYS A 350 51.66 28.87 43.74
C LYS A 350 51.65 29.76 42.49
N ASP A 351 51.33 29.16 41.34
CA ASP A 351 51.26 29.81 40.03
C ASP A 351 49.88 29.62 39.42
N LEU A 352 49.08 30.68 39.41
CA LEU A 352 47.73 30.68 38.81
C LEU A 352 47.76 30.65 37.28
N SER A 353 48.89 30.93 36.64
CA SER A 353 49.00 30.90 35.17
C SER A 353 48.92 29.47 34.59
N ILE A 354 49.07 28.46 35.45
CA ILE A 354 48.88 27.05 35.12
C ILE A 354 47.43 26.77 34.70
N MET A 355 46.46 27.51 35.25
CA MET A 355 45.05 27.41 34.88
C MET A 355 44.78 28.11 33.54
N LYS A 356 44.85 27.36 32.45
CA LYS A 356 44.75 27.93 31.10
C LYS A 356 43.30 28.09 30.66
N THR A 357 42.59 26.98 30.51
CA THR A 357 41.25 26.87 29.90
C THR A 357 40.32 26.02 30.78
N GLY A 358 39.02 25.95 30.45
CA GLY A 358 38.07 25.08 31.17
C GLY A 358 37.52 25.62 32.50
N VAL A 359 37.82 26.87 32.89
CA VAL A 359 37.25 27.52 34.08
C VAL A 359 36.68 28.90 33.78
N THR A 360 35.65 29.31 34.52
CA THR A 360 35.10 30.67 34.44
C THR A 360 35.99 31.69 35.17
N ASN A 361 35.72 32.98 34.96
CA ASN A 361 36.41 34.06 35.70
C ASN A 361 36.11 34.01 37.20
N LYS A 362 34.86 33.67 37.58
CA LYS A 362 34.44 33.46 38.97
C LYS A 362 35.26 32.37 39.64
N MET A 363 35.47 31.24 38.95
CA MET A 363 36.28 30.15 39.48
C MET A 363 37.77 30.54 39.63
N LYS A 364 38.33 31.32 38.69
CA LYS A 364 39.69 31.87 38.79
C LYS A 364 39.88 32.77 40.02
N ASP A 365 38.92 33.65 40.28
CA ASP A 365 38.94 34.52 41.46
C ASP A 365 38.85 33.71 42.77
N THR A 366 37.97 32.71 42.80
CA THR A 366 37.84 31.78 43.94
C THR A 366 39.14 31.02 44.21
N LEU A 367 39.79 30.51 43.14
CA LEU A 367 41.08 29.83 43.27
C LEU A 367 42.17 30.77 43.81
N LYS A 368 42.21 32.03 43.38
CA LYS A 368 43.19 33.02 43.87
C LYS A 368 43.08 33.23 45.38
N GLU A 369 41.87 33.38 45.90
CA GLU A 369 41.64 33.48 47.35
C GLU A 369 42.06 32.20 48.08
N ARG A 370 41.74 31.03 47.51
CA ARG A 370 42.10 29.74 48.07
C ARG A 370 43.62 29.54 48.10
N GLN A 371 44.33 29.85 47.02
CA GLN A 371 45.79 29.76 46.94
C GLN A 371 46.46 30.60 48.03
N ALA A 372 46.01 31.84 48.26
CA ALA A 372 46.55 32.68 49.31
C ALA A 372 46.37 32.06 50.71
N ASN A 373 45.24 31.40 50.96
CA ASN A 373 44.97 30.70 52.21
C ASN A 373 45.81 29.43 52.37
N ILE A 374 45.93 28.63 51.31
CA ILE A 374 46.74 27.40 51.31
C ILE A 374 48.22 27.74 51.50
N ALA A 375 48.76 28.70 50.76
CA ALA A 375 50.17 29.12 50.89
C ALA A 375 50.54 29.59 52.31
N LYS A 376 49.56 30.08 53.09
CA LYS A 376 49.75 30.49 54.48
C LYS A 376 49.65 29.33 55.47
N LYS A 377 48.70 28.40 55.28
CA LYS A 377 48.41 27.31 56.23
C LYS A 377 49.20 26.04 55.96
N TYR A 378 49.50 25.78 54.68
CA TYR A 378 50.15 24.60 54.15
C TYR A 378 51.21 25.04 53.12
N PRO A 379 52.32 25.65 53.57
CA PRO A 379 53.33 26.24 52.69
C PRO A 379 54.10 25.23 51.83
N GLU A 380 54.11 23.95 52.22
CA GLU A 380 54.82 22.85 51.57
C GLU A 380 53.86 21.88 50.86
N TYR A 381 52.60 22.29 50.66
CA TYR A 381 51.59 21.50 49.98
C TYR A 381 52.05 21.00 48.60
N GLN A 382 51.97 19.68 48.41
CA GLN A 382 52.21 18.99 47.15
C GLN A 382 51.10 17.97 46.97
N GLY A 383 50.15 18.26 46.09
CA GLY A 383 49.07 17.34 45.78
C GLY A 383 49.01 17.04 44.29
N LYS A 384 48.89 15.76 43.95
CA LYS A 384 48.65 15.30 42.57
C LYS A 384 47.33 14.54 42.52
N LEU A 385 46.46 14.91 41.58
CA LEU A 385 45.27 14.11 41.27
C LEU A 385 45.72 12.77 40.65
N ILE A 386 45.28 11.66 41.23
CA ILE A 386 45.64 10.31 40.75
C ILE A 386 44.43 9.51 40.29
N ARG A 387 43.23 9.86 40.77
CA ARG A 387 41.99 9.18 40.37
C ARG A 387 40.79 10.11 40.55
N ALA A 388 39.83 9.99 39.65
CA ALA A 388 38.55 10.68 39.72
C ALA A 388 37.41 9.67 39.52
N GLU A 389 36.38 9.76 40.34
CA GLU A 389 35.21 8.87 40.33
C GLU A 389 33.96 9.75 40.26
N TYR A 390 33.24 9.72 39.15
CA TYR A 390 32.03 10.52 38.93
C TYR A 390 30.77 9.71 39.24
N ASP A 391 29.78 10.38 39.83
CA ASP A 391 28.45 9.82 40.11
C ASP A 391 27.52 10.08 38.91
N LEU A 392 27.34 9.06 38.07
CA LEU A 392 26.48 9.11 36.88
C LEU A 392 25.00 9.32 37.24
N SER A 393 24.57 8.93 38.45
CA SER A 393 23.19 9.09 38.91
C SER A 393 22.87 10.53 39.35
N LYS A 394 23.88 11.41 39.39
CA LYS A 394 23.79 12.80 39.87
C LYS A 394 24.28 13.83 38.86
N ILE A 395 24.33 13.46 37.58
CA ILE A 395 24.49 14.44 36.51
C ILE A 395 23.13 15.09 36.29
N SER A 396 23.02 16.41 36.51
CA SER A 396 21.78 17.13 36.21
C SER A 396 21.57 17.24 34.70
N ASN A 397 20.31 17.35 34.27
CA ASN A 397 20.04 17.83 32.93
C ASN A 397 20.54 19.27 32.78
N PRO A 398 21.07 19.67 31.61
CA PRO A 398 21.35 21.06 31.28
C PRO A 398 20.12 21.95 31.42
N GLU A 399 20.26 23.03 32.17
CA GLU A 399 19.22 24.04 32.36
C GLU A 399 19.75 25.42 31.94
N PHE A 400 18.92 26.23 31.29
CA PHE A 400 19.31 27.59 30.93
C PHE A 400 19.12 28.54 32.12
N ASP A 401 20.20 29.15 32.60
CA ASP A 401 20.13 30.15 33.67
C ASP A 401 20.04 31.57 33.05
N GLU A 402 18.87 32.20 33.17
CA GLU A 402 18.60 33.54 32.63
C GLU A 402 19.54 34.64 33.18
N LYS A 403 20.11 34.48 34.38
CA LYS A 403 21.01 35.48 34.98
C LYS A 403 22.42 35.34 34.44
N LEU A 404 22.84 34.11 34.16
CA LEU A 404 24.14 33.82 33.56
C LEU A 404 24.11 33.91 32.04
N ASP A 405 22.91 33.90 31.43
CA ASP A 405 22.69 33.86 29.98
C ASP A 405 23.43 32.67 29.36
N ALA A 406 23.37 31.51 30.03
CA ALA A 406 24.13 30.32 29.68
C ALA A 406 23.48 29.07 30.26
N TYR A 407 23.77 27.93 29.64
CA TYR A 407 23.39 26.63 30.18
C TYR A 407 24.28 26.22 31.34
N THR A 408 23.70 25.60 32.35
CA THR A 408 24.41 25.06 33.51
C THR A 408 24.14 23.57 33.69
N ILE A 409 25.14 22.86 34.20
CA ILE A 409 25.00 21.47 34.67
C ILE A 409 25.69 21.31 36.02
N THR A 410 25.20 20.36 36.81
CA THR A 410 25.82 19.93 38.04
C THR A 410 26.32 18.50 37.90
N MET A 411 27.55 18.26 38.34
CA MET A 411 28.16 16.94 38.44
C MET A 411 28.74 16.71 39.83
N ARG A 412 28.85 15.45 40.23
CA ARG A 412 29.45 15.07 41.52
C ARG A 412 30.59 14.10 41.31
N ALA A 413 31.68 14.32 42.02
CA ALA A 413 32.86 13.45 41.92
C ALA A 413 33.57 13.24 43.27
N HIS A 414 34.17 12.07 43.42
CA HIS A 414 35.24 11.81 44.38
C HIS A 414 36.58 11.96 43.66
N TYR A 415 37.40 12.89 44.12
CA TYR A 415 38.76 13.07 43.63
C TYR A 415 39.76 12.55 44.65
N ILE A 416 40.62 11.63 44.24
CA ILE A 416 41.65 11.03 45.09
C ILE A 416 42.98 11.68 44.73
N PHE A 417 43.63 12.25 45.75
CA PHE A 417 44.90 12.95 45.60
C PHE A 417 46.00 12.23 46.37
N TYR A 418 47.18 12.14 45.76
CA TYR A 418 48.41 11.79 46.45
C TYR A 418 49.04 13.05 47.07
N GLU A 419 49.20 13.07 48.40
CA GLU A 419 49.63 14.23 49.19
C GLU A 419 50.65 13.85 50.29
N PRO A 420 51.94 13.66 49.92
CA PRO A 420 52.94 13.06 50.82
C PRO A 420 53.54 13.98 51.89
N VAL A 421 53.30 15.29 51.80
CA VAL A 421 53.91 16.29 52.70
C VAL A 421 52.85 16.92 53.61
N GLU A 422 51.95 17.70 53.00
CA GLU A 422 50.82 18.32 53.68
C GLU A 422 49.53 17.95 52.92
N ASN A 423 48.44 17.73 53.65
CA ASN A 423 47.14 17.39 53.08
C ASN A 423 46.11 18.50 53.30
N LEU A 424 45.17 18.64 52.37
CA LEU A 424 44.09 19.64 52.44
C LEU A 424 42.76 19.07 52.92
N GLY A 425 42.74 17.85 53.46
CA GLY A 425 41.53 17.17 53.91
C GLY A 425 41.83 15.96 54.77
N TRP A 426 40.94 15.65 55.71
CA TRP A 426 41.13 14.57 56.69
C TRP A 426 40.09 13.43 56.57
N LEU A 427 39.01 13.64 55.82
CA LEU A 427 38.01 12.60 55.56
C LEU A 427 38.51 11.65 54.47
N LEU A 428 38.23 10.35 54.64
CA LEU A 428 38.52 9.28 53.67
C LEU A 428 39.99 9.31 53.18
N ALA A 429 40.91 8.99 54.09
CA ALA A 429 42.35 8.96 53.81
C ALA A 429 42.93 7.54 53.92
N ASP A 430 43.69 7.12 52.91
CA ASP A 430 44.62 5.98 53.00
C ASP A 430 46.00 6.53 53.36
N ARG A 431 46.27 6.58 54.67
CA ARG A 431 47.52 7.13 55.22
C ARG A 431 48.75 6.28 54.94
N GLU A 432 48.58 5.03 54.52
CA GLU A 432 49.73 4.19 54.14
C GLU A 432 50.25 4.59 52.75
N LYS A 433 49.38 5.13 51.91
CA LYS A 433 49.70 5.58 50.54
C LYS A 433 49.75 7.10 50.38
N ASP A 434 49.50 7.85 51.45
CA ASP A 434 49.29 9.30 51.41
C ASP A 434 48.18 9.73 50.42
N GLU A 435 47.11 8.93 50.32
CA GLU A 435 45.98 9.21 49.43
C GLU A 435 44.80 9.81 50.21
N TYR A 436 44.22 10.88 49.69
CA TYR A 436 43.14 11.63 50.34
C TYR A 436 42.00 11.89 49.37
N THR A 437 40.81 11.38 49.71
CA THR A 437 39.61 11.52 48.89
C THR A 437 38.84 12.80 49.20
N ARG A 438 38.36 13.47 48.16
CA ARG A 438 37.59 14.71 48.22
C ARG A 438 36.32 14.60 47.41
N SER A 439 35.22 14.54 48.11
CA SER A 439 33.87 14.58 47.54
C SER A 439 33.51 16.02 47.18
N ARG A 440 33.07 16.22 45.94
CA ARG A 440 32.87 17.54 45.33
C ARG A 440 31.58 17.60 44.53
N GLU A 441 30.89 18.71 44.68
CA GLU A 441 29.89 19.16 43.70
C GLU A 441 30.55 20.17 42.76
N LEU A 442 30.27 20.00 41.47
CA LEU A 442 30.85 20.74 40.36
C LEU A 442 29.70 21.39 39.62
N GLU A 443 29.70 22.72 39.58
CA GLU A 443 28.80 23.47 38.71
C GLU A 443 29.59 23.87 37.46
N LEU A 444 29.05 23.55 36.28
CA LEU A 444 29.63 23.93 35.01
C LEU A 444 28.68 24.88 34.27
N VAL A 445 29.27 25.81 33.54
CA VAL A 445 28.57 26.75 32.65
C VAL A 445 29.06 26.51 31.22
N TYR A 446 28.14 26.37 30.27
CA TYR A 446 28.50 26.24 28.86
C TYR A 446 28.89 27.61 28.30
N ASP A 447 30.06 27.69 27.69
CA ASP A 447 30.55 28.88 26.99
C ASP A 447 30.40 28.64 25.49
N GLU A 448 29.40 29.27 24.86
CA GLU A 448 29.08 29.08 23.44
C GLU A 448 30.20 29.59 22.52
N ASP A 449 30.83 30.73 22.86
CA ASP A 449 31.93 31.30 22.06
C ASP A 449 33.13 30.36 22.00
N ALA A 450 33.38 29.62 23.08
CA ALA A 450 34.50 28.70 23.20
C ALA A 450 34.10 27.23 23.05
N GLU A 451 32.83 26.97 22.70
CA GLU A 451 32.20 25.65 22.51
C GLU A 451 32.56 24.63 23.60
N GLN A 452 32.63 25.06 24.86
CA GLN A 452 33.12 24.20 25.96
C GLN A 452 32.37 24.44 27.27
N TRP A 453 32.15 23.36 28.03
CA TRP A 453 31.72 23.44 29.42
C TRP A 453 32.87 23.95 30.30
N LYS A 454 32.65 24.97 31.11
CA LYS A 454 33.66 25.54 32.01
C LYS A 454 33.25 25.34 33.46
N LEU A 455 34.19 24.90 34.29
CA LEU A 455 33.98 24.78 35.73
C LEU A 455 33.81 26.18 36.34
N ASP A 456 32.66 26.38 36.99
CA ASP A 456 32.30 27.64 37.64
C ASP A 456 32.39 27.56 39.16
N THR A 457 31.97 26.44 39.74
CA THR A 457 31.99 26.20 41.19
C THR A 457 32.62 24.84 41.52
N TYR A 458 33.49 24.80 42.54
CA TYR A 458 34.19 23.60 43.03
C TYR A 458 34.04 23.47 44.56
N GLU A 459 32.92 22.92 45.01
CA GLU A 459 32.51 22.96 46.41
C GLU A 459 32.61 21.61 47.11
N ASN A 460 32.84 21.64 48.42
CA ASN A 460 32.84 20.42 49.22
C ASN A 460 31.40 19.93 49.39
N GLU A 461 31.15 18.66 49.10
CA GLU A 461 29.87 18.01 49.39
C GLU A 461 30.12 16.62 49.97
N TYR A 462 29.24 16.12 50.84
CA TYR A 462 29.35 14.79 51.44
C TYR A 462 28.31 13.85 50.85
N PHE A 463 28.77 12.86 50.10
CA PHE A 463 27.94 11.82 49.48
C PHE A 463 28.75 10.53 49.31
N ILE A 464 28.09 9.45 48.89
CA ILE A 464 28.69 8.14 48.59
C ILE A 464 28.30 7.78 47.17
N ILE A 465 29.26 7.27 46.39
CA ILE A 465 29.01 6.72 45.05
C ILE A 465 28.87 5.20 45.17
N THR A 466 27.80 4.65 44.60
CA THR A 466 27.59 3.21 44.44
C THR A 466 28.31 2.72 43.19
N SER A 467 28.88 1.51 43.22
CA SER A 467 29.67 0.97 42.11
C SER A 467 28.92 0.81 40.79
N SER A 468 27.58 0.74 40.81
CA SER A 468 26.72 0.71 39.62
C SER A 468 26.65 2.03 38.87
N ASP A 469 26.90 3.13 39.58
CA ASP A 469 26.69 4.50 39.11
C ASP A 469 28.02 5.25 38.98
N GLU A 470 29.14 4.53 39.14
CA GLU A 470 30.48 5.09 39.12
C GLU A 470 31.06 5.08 37.71
N LYS A 471 31.64 6.21 37.30
CA LYS A 471 32.62 6.25 36.23
C LYS A 471 33.97 6.73 36.74
N ALA A 472 34.97 5.84 36.69
CA ALA A 472 36.29 6.09 37.24
C ALA A 472 37.37 6.33 36.17
N PHE A 473 38.32 7.19 36.51
CA PHE A 473 39.49 7.53 35.69
C PHE A 473 40.74 7.47 36.55
N ASP A 474 41.74 6.68 36.14
CA ASP A 474 43.09 6.69 36.73
C ASP A 474 44.00 7.65 35.94
N LEU A 475 44.75 8.51 36.63
CA LEU A 475 45.37 9.74 36.08
C LEU A 475 46.89 9.86 36.29
#